data_AF-A0A3M1BX31-F1
#
_entry.id   AF-A0A3M1BX31-F1
#
_cell.length_a   1.000
_cell.length_b   1.000
_cell.length_c   1.000
_cell.angle_alpha   90.00
_cell.angle_beta   90.00
_cell.angle_gamma   90.00
#
_symmetry.space_group_name_H-M   'P 1'
#
loop_
_entity.id
_entity.type
_entity.pdbx_description
1 polymer ?
#
loop_
_entity_poly.entity_id
_entity_poly.type
_entity_poly.pdbx_seq_one_letter_code
_entity_poly.pdbx_strand_id
1 'polypeptide(L)'
;MGAFTTFCSFPLPTTAQTSSGSNLGQLPIRNYPRNSFGGGTQTWEIGQDDSGRLFFANNDGVFVFDGIHWERHPLPKKTVVRSVYAAPDGKIYAGGQGEL
;
A
#
# COMPACT_ATOMS: atom_id res chain seq x y z
N MET A 1 -57.66 46.36 -7.46
CA MET A 1 -56.56 45.75 -8.25
C MET A 1 -55.67 44.97 -7.28
N GLY A 2 -55.89 43.67 -7.15
CA GLY A 2 -55.07 42.78 -6.30
C GLY A 2 -54.30 41.83 -7.21
N ALA A 3 -52.97 41.90 -7.18
CA ALA A 3 -52.11 41.03 -7.96
C ALA A 3 -51.89 39.72 -7.17
N PHE A 4 -52.41 38.61 -7.69
CA PHE A 4 -52.07 37.27 -7.21
C PHE A 4 -50.81 36.81 -7.95
N THR A 5 -49.70 36.68 -7.23
CA THR A 5 -48.47 36.06 -7.74
C THR A 5 -48.42 34.62 -7.25
N THR A 6 -48.78 33.67 -8.11
CA THR A 6 -48.58 32.24 -7.85
C THR A 6 -47.14 31.87 -8.22
N PHE A 7 -46.33 31.47 -7.24
CA PHE A 7 -45.02 30.87 -7.48
C PHE A 7 -45.19 29.36 -7.72
N CYS A 8 -44.85 28.87 -8.91
CA CYS A 8 -44.69 27.44 -9.17
C CYS A 8 -43.26 27.02 -8.78
N SER A 9 -43.12 26.31 -7.67
CA SER A 9 -41.86 25.66 -7.28
C SER A 9 -41.73 24.32 -8.01
N PHE A 10 -40.80 24.22 -8.96
CA PHE A 10 -40.32 22.93 -9.49
C PHE A 10 -39.33 22.32 -8.48
N PRO A 11 -39.56 21.11 -7.93
CA PRO A 11 -38.54 20.44 -7.16
C PRO A 11 -37.45 19.93 -8.11
N LEU A 12 -36.24 20.46 -7.99
CA LEU A 12 -35.06 19.87 -8.60
C LEU A 12 -34.82 18.48 -7.96
N PRO A 13 -34.49 17.44 -8.73
CA PRO A 13 -34.08 16.17 -8.14
C PRO A 13 -32.78 16.40 -7.36
N THR A 14 -32.87 16.36 -6.03
CA THR A 14 -31.69 16.32 -5.16
C THR A 14 -31.00 14.98 -5.37
N THR A 15 -30.09 14.89 -6.32
CA THR A 15 -29.06 13.85 -6.26
C THR A 15 -28.23 14.17 -5.03
N ALA A 16 -28.44 13.42 -3.95
CA ALA A 16 -27.55 13.43 -2.80
C ALA A 16 -26.17 12.97 -3.28
N GLN A 17 -25.29 13.92 -3.60
CA GLN A 17 -23.88 13.62 -3.73
C GLN A 17 -23.39 13.30 -2.32
N THR A 18 -23.19 12.02 -2.02
CA THR A 18 -22.37 11.62 -0.88
C THR A 18 -20.95 12.05 -1.19
N SER A 19 -20.60 13.28 -0.80
CA SER A 19 -19.19 13.62 -0.60
C SER A 19 -18.71 12.69 0.50
N SER A 20 -17.93 11.67 0.15
CA SER A 20 -17.08 10.98 1.12
C SER A 20 -16.09 12.02 1.62
N GLY A 21 -16.50 12.80 2.62
CA GLY A 21 -15.65 13.77 3.27
C GLY A 21 -14.47 12.99 3.81
N SER A 22 -13.30 13.17 3.18
CA SER A 22 -12.06 12.67 3.71
C SER A 22 -11.93 13.27 5.11
N ASN A 23 -12.13 12.47 6.14
CA ASN A 23 -11.85 12.88 7.50
C ASN A 23 -10.34 13.17 7.52
N LEU A 24 -9.96 14.45 7.42
CA LEU A 24 -8.56 14.88 7.28
C LEU A 24 -7.69 14.44 8.48
N GLY A 25 -8.30 13.90 9.55
CA GLY A 25 -7.62 13.30 10.68
C GLY A 25 -7.35 11.79 10.56
N GLN A 26 -7.90 11.10 9.56
CA GLN A 26 -7.73 9.66 9.38
C GLN A 26 -6.98 9.37 8.09
N LEU A 27 -5.68 9.09 8.23
CA LEU A 27 -4.87 8.57 7.13
C LEU A 27 -5.45 7.23 6.66
N PRO A 28 -5.60 6.98 5.35
CA PRO A 28 -6.04 5.69 4.86
C PRO A 28 -4.97 4.64 5.18
N ILE A 29 -5.26 3.75 6.14
CA ILE A 29 -4.40 2.63 6.50
C ILE A 29 -4.90 1.38 5.79
N ARG A 30 -4.02 0.73 5.03
CA ARG A 30 -4.28 -0.58 4.44
C ARG A 30 -3.39 -1.62 5.10
N ASN A 31 -4.02 -2.62 5.72
CA ASN A 31 -3.31 -3.71 6.36
C ASN A 31 -3.15 -4.89 5.40
N TYR A 32 -1.95 -5.49 5.37
CA TYR A 32 -1.64 -6.69 4.62
C TYR A 32 -1.32 -7.84 5.59
N PRO A 33 -2.29 -8.72 5.90
CA PRO A 33 -2.03 -9.83 6.82
C PRO A 33 -1.04 -10.82 6.22
N ARG A 34 -0.26 -11.52 7.05
CA ARG A 34 0.74 -12.53 6.64
C ARG A 34 0.21 -13.50 5.56
N ASN A 35 -1.03 -13.95 5.73
CA ASN A 35 -1.67 -14.91 4.82
C ASN A 35 -1.93 -14.36 3.41
N SER A 36 -1.92 -13.03 3.23
CA SER A 36 -2.14 -12.39 1.92
C SER A 36 -0.93 -12.47 0.99
N PHE A 37 0.28 -12.52 1.54
CA PHE A 37 1.53 -12.57 0.77
C PHE A 37 2.39 -13.81 1.06
N GLY A 38 2.00 -14.65 2.03
CA GLY A 38 2.66 -15.92 2.30
C GLY A 38 4.09 -15.81 2.86
N GLY A 39 4.42 -14.69 3.52
CA GLY A 39 5.75 -14.45 4.08
C GLY A 39 5.85 -14.66 5.58
N GLY A 40 7.05 -14.46 6.12
CA GLY A 40 7.46 -14.63 7.51
C GLY A 40 6.69 -13.79 8.51
N THR A 41 6.78 -14.16 9.79
CA THR A 41 6.14 -13.42 10.89
C THR A 41 6.71 -12.02 11.12
N GLN A 42 7.93 -11.73 10.64
CA GLN A 42 8.63 -10.49 10.93
C GLN A 42 9.27 -9.90 9.69
N THR A 43 9.12 -8.58 9.55
CA THR A 43 9.86 -7.74 8.63
C THR A 43 10.92 -6.97 9.41
N TRP A 44 12.15 -6.97 8.92
CA TRP A 44 13.33 -6.38 9.59
C TRP A 44 13.70 -5.02 9.03
N GLU A 45 13.55 -4.85 7.72
CA GLU A 45 13.85 -3.61 7.01
C GLU A 45 12.91 -3.47 5.82
N ILE A 46 12.64 -2.23 5.44
CA ILE A 46 11.86 -1.88 4.25
C ILE A 46 12.70 -0.90 3.43
N GLY A 47 12.85 -1.20 2.13
CA GLY A 47 13.44 -0.31 1.14
C GLY A 47 12.43 0.05 0.06
N GLN A 48 12.72 1.12 -0.69
CA GLN A 48 11.94 1.52 -1.86
C GLN A 48 12.91 1.89 -2.99
N ASP A 49 12.59 1.52 -4.23
CA ASP A 49 13.32 2.00 -5.40
C ASP A 49 12.65 3.22 -6.05
N ASP A 50 13.32 3.82 -7.03
CA ASP A 50 12.84 5.01 -7.74
C ASP A 50 11.56 4.76 -8.56
N SER A 51 11.20 3.50 -8.81
CA SER A 51 9.94 3.12 -9.47
C SER A 51 8.77 2.98 -8.49
N GLY A 52 9.03 3.15 -7.18
CA GLY A 52 8.04 3.07 -6.12
C GLY A 52 7.80 1.65 -5.59
N ARG A 53 8.51 0.63 -6.09
CA ARG A 53 8.40 -0.74 -5.58
C ARG A 53 8.97 -0.83 -4.18
N LEU A 54 8.27 -1.53 -3.30
CA LEU A 54 8.68 -1.72 -1.92
C LEU A 54 9.32 -3.09 -1.74
N PHE A 55 10.43 -3.13 -0.98
CA PHE A 55 11.19 -4.33 -0.67
C PHE A 55 11.16 -4.57 0.82
N PHE A 56 10.80 -5.77 1.25
CA PHE A 56 10.69 -6.12 2.67
C PHE A 56 11.66 -7.25 3.00
N ALA A 57 12.66 -6.98 3.83
CA ALA A 57 13.53 -7.99 4.42
C ALA A 57 12.71 -8.79 5.45
N ASN A 58 12.57 -10.10 5.25
CA ASN A 58 11.67 -10.93 6.03
C ASN A 58 12.26 -12.31 6.36
N ASN A 59 11.72 -12.98 7.37
CA ASN A 59 12.13 -14.33 7.78
C ASN A 59 12.09 -15.37 6.65
N ASP A 60 11.21 -15.20 5.66
CA ASP A 60 11.01 -16.16 4.55
C ASP A 60 11.54 -15.65 3.20
N GLY A 61 12.39 -14.62 3.18
CA GLY A 61 13.01 -14.05 1.97
C GLY A 61 12.83 -12.54 1.82
N VAL A 62 13.14 -12.02 0.63
CA VAL A 62 12.77 -10.66 0.23
C VAL A 62 11.38 -10.69 -0.38
N PHE A 63 10.50 -9.82 0.07
CA PHE A 63 9.21 -9.59 -0.57
C PHE A 63 9.22 -8.29 -1.36
N VAL A 64 8.73 -8.33 -2.59
CA VAL A 64 8.57 -7.17 -3.47
C VAL A 64 7.09 -6.86 -3.60
N PHE A 65 6.71 -5.61 -3.42
CA PHE A 65 5.34 -5.14 -3.54
C PHE A 65 5.26 -3.98 -4.56
N ASP A 66 4.40 -4.13 -5.57
CA ASP A 66 4.21 -3.15 -6.65
C ASP A 66 3.01 -2.20 -6.41
N GLY A 67 2.31 -2.34 -5.27
CA GLY A 67 1.06 -1.64 -4.97
C GLY A 67 -0.19 -2.53 -5.05
N ILE A 68 -0.09 -3.68 -5.71
CA ILE A 68 -1.19 -4.63 -5.94
C ILE A 68 -0.76 -6.06 -5.62
N HIS A 69 0.37 -6.50 -6.16
CA HIS A 69 0.89 -7.85 -6.10
C HIS A 69 2.12 -7.96 -5.21
N TRP A 70 2.29 -9.14 -4.64
CA TRP A 70 3.44 -9.52 -3.85
C TRP A 70 4.24 -10.59 -4.58
N GLU A 71 5.55 -10.41 -4.68
CA GLU A 71 6.49 -11.42 -5.17
C GLU A 71 7.47 -11.79 -4.05
N ARG A 72 7.87 -13.07 -3.99
CA ARG A 72 8.80 -13.58 -2.98
C ARG A 72 10.08 -14.10 -3.62
N HIS A 73 11.22 -13.60 -3.13
CA HIS A 73 12.55 -14.09 -3.47
C HIS A 73 13.24 -14.68 -2.23
N PRO A 74 13.20 -16.01 -2.04
CA PRO A 74 13.95 -16.65 -0.96
C PRO A 74 15.45 -16.60 -1.24
N LEU A 75 16.26 -16.52 -0.19
CA LEU A 75 17.70 -16.76 -0.31
C LEU A 75 17.98 -18.23 -0.65
N PRO A 76 19.11 -18.55 -1.31
CA PRO A 76 19.46 -19.93 -1.65
C PRO A 76 19.47 -20.87 -0.44
N LYS A 77 19.99 -20.40 0.71
CA LYS A 77 20.02 -21.15 1.97
C LYS A 77 18.73 -21.05 2.78
N LYS A 78 17.72 -20.30 2.29
CA LYS A 78 16.43 -20.05 2.97
C LYS A 78 16.60 -19.52 4.40
N THR A 79 17.61 -18.66 4.59
CA THR A 79 17.88 -17.99 5.87
C THR A 79 17.07 -16.70 5.98
N VAL A 80 17.06 -16.11 7.18
CA VAL A 80 16.39 -14.83 7.43
C VAL A 80 17.08 -13.71 6.67
N VAL A 81 16.32 -12.91 5.92
CA VAL A 81 16.81 -11.66 5.36
C VAL A 81 16.70 -10.58 6.42
N ARG A 82 17.83 -9.95 6.77
CA ARG A 82 17.95 -8.94 7.82
C ARG A 82 17.96 -7.52 7.28
N SER A 83 18.46 -7.34 6.07
CA SER A 83 18.53 -6.03 5.43
C SER A 83 18.25 -6.10 3.94
N VAL A 84 17.79 -4.98 3.39
CA VAL A 84 17.60 -4.76 1.95
C VAL A 84 18.09 -3.37 1.57
N TYR A 85 18.76 -3.27 0.42
CA TYR A 85 19.19 -1.98 -0.13
C TYR A 85 18.83 -1.92 -1.62
N ALA A 86 17.99 -0.95 -1.98
CA ALA A 86 17.70 -0.60 -3.36
C ALA A 86 18.73 0.43 -3.83
N ALA A 87 19.63 0.01 -4.72
CA ALA A 87 20.68 0.87 -5.25
C ALA A 87 20.15 1.74 -6.41
N PRO A 88 20.75 2.93 -6.66
CA PRO A 88 20.33 3.81 -7.75
C PRO A 88 20.50 3.21 -9.16
N ASP A 89 21.31 2.16 -9.32
CA ASP A 89 21.49 1.44 -10.58
C ASP A 89 20.42 0.36 -10.82
N GLY A 90 19.39 0.31 -9.97
CA GLY A 90 18.27 -0.62 -10.05
C GLY A 90 18.54 -2.00 -9.44
N LYS A 91 19.73 -2.23 -8.87
CA LYS A 91 20.02 -3.49 -8.18
C LYS A 91 19.46 -3.50 -6.77
N ILE A 92 19.00 -4.67 -6.35
CA ILE A 92 18.53 -4.90 -4.99
C ILE A 92 19.50 -5.85 -4.30
N TYR A 93 20.05 -5.37 -3.19
CA TYR A 93 20.95 -6.14 -2.33
C TYR A 93 20.17 -6.65 -1.13
N ALA A 94 20.42 -7.89 -0.72
CA ALA A 94 19.79 -8.50 0.45
C ALA A 94 20.87 -9.04 1.39
N GLY A 95 20.84 -8.61 2.64
CA GLY A 95 21.71 -9.13 3.70
C GLY A 95 21.04 -10.29 4.41
N GLY A 96 21.52 -11.52 4.18
CA GLY A 96 21.02 -12.72 4.83
C GLY A 96 21.80 -13.10 6.09
N GLN A 97 21.12 -13.75 7.03
CA GLN A 97 21.77 -14.32 8.22
C GLN A 97 22.58 -15.56 7.85
N GLY A 98 23.89 -15.54 8.11
CA GLY A 98 24.77 -16.68 7.82
C GLY A 98 25.04 -16.88 6.32
N GLU A 99 24.87 -15.83 5.53
CA GLU A 99 25.34 -15.80 4.14
C GLU A 99 26.84 -15.48 4.14
N LEU A 100 27.61 -16.37 3.51
CA LEU A 100 29.06 -16.35 3.30
C LEU A 100 29.29 -16.90 1.89
#